data_AF-Q0K1S3-F1
#
_entry.id   AF-Q0K1S3-F1
#
_cell.length_a   1.000
_cell.length_b   1.000
_cell.length_c   1.000
_cell.angle_alpha   90.00
_cell.angle_beta   90.00
_cell.angle_gamma   90.00
#
_symmetry.space_group_name_H-M   'P 1'
#
loop_
_entity.id
_entity.type
_entity.pdbx_description
1 polymer ?
#
loop_
_entity_poly.entity_id
_entity_poly.type
_entity_poly.pdbx_seq_one_letter_code
_entity_poly.pdbx_strand_id
1 'polypeptide(L)'
;METFRSRGITRDDVWQAADSLLKAGQRPTIERIRLHLGRGSPNTVSPHLDAWFAALGGRIQDPQAFAPAPGCPEPVTEAARYLWDAALQVAKASAEAALVQREAALAEARAALEQERQALAQERQVMQARLEGAETAMAELTRARDDATERAVRAEAAATALQQQAETMRAESAAALLAHNAMQQDFAAQRAAWDQERETVTQRAAANERRMALELDAARVAAREGQKLLEAERKAAVERLTRAAEAASRQGSEMTRLGQALAVLEERVRQRESLLAEYRNQADAATTATAGPGSPAVRRTRPARAALAAGKGSRRRTRGV
;
A
#
# COMPACT_ATOMS: atom_id res chain seq x y z
N MET A 1 44.89 -35.31 137.82
CA MET A 1 45.48 -34.31 136.91
C MET A 1 46.98 -34.53 136.91
N GLU A 2 47.45 -35.44 136.05
CA GLU A 2 48.88 -35.56 135.75
C GLU A 2 49.13 -34.92 134.40
N THR A 3 50.04 -33.98 134.41
CA THR A 3 50.44 -33.12 133.31
C THR A 3 51.08 -33.97 132.22
N PHE A 4 50.43 -34.08 131.05
CA PHE A 4 51.04 -34.62 129.84
C PHE A 4 52.24 -33.74 129.47
N ARG A 5 53.42 -34.11 129.96
CA ARG A 5 54.68 -33.69 129.34
C ARG A 5 54.59 -34.14 127.89
N SER A 6 54.66 -33.18 126.99
CA SER A 6 54.77 -33.35 125.55
C SER A 6 55.84 -34.40 125.21
N ARG A 7 55.43 -35.65 125.00
CA ARG A 7 56.29 -36.67 124.38
C ARG A 7 56.62 -36.17 122.98
N GLY A 8 57.90 -35.94 122.71
CA GLY A 8 58.39 -35.62 121.37
C GLY A 8 57.99 -36.71 120.38
N ILE A 9 57.80 -36.34 119.12
CA ILE A 9 57.49 -37.31 118.06
C ILE A 9 58.68 -38.25 117.87
N THR A 10 58.40 -39.54 117.83
CA THR A 10 59.40 -40.58 117.59
C THR A 10 59.55 -40.84 116.09
N ARG A 11 60.67 -41.44 115.72
CA ARG A 11 60.92 -41.93 114.35
C ARG A 11 59.82 -42.89 113.88
N ASP A 12 59.40 -43.81 114.74
CA ASP A 12 58.43 -44.85 114.39
C ASP A 12 57.04 -44.28 114.09
N ASP A 13 56.60 -43.25 114.84
CA ASP A 13 55.35 -42.53 114.59
C ASP A 13 55.34 -41.91 113.18
N VAL A 14 56.44 -41.27 112.77
CA VAL A 14 56.59 -40.66 111.43
C VAL A 14 56.63 -41.72 110.34
N TRP A 15 57.32 -42.84 110.58
CA TRP A 15 57.46 -43.93 109.62
C TRP A 15 56.13 -44.66 109.38
N GLN A 16 55.35 -44.93 110.43
CA GLN A 16 54.02 -45.53 110.31
C GLN A 16 53.02 -44.62 109.61
N ALA A 17 53.08 -43.30 109.89
CA ALA A 17 52.24 -42.32 109.20
C ALA A 17 52.60 -42.22 107.71
N ALA A 18 53.89 -42.22 107.37
CA ALA A 18 54.35 -42.19 105.99
C ALA A 18 53.96 -43.47 105.23
N ASP A 19 54.14 -44.65 105.83
CA ASP A 19 53.70 -45.93 105.25
C ASP A 19 52.17 -45.97 105.02
N SER A 20 51.38 -45.43 105.95
CA SER A 20 49.91 -45.39 105.83
C SER A 20 49.44 -44.46 104.72
N LEU A 21 50.07 -43.29 104.58
CA LEU A 21 49.80 -42.36 103.48
C LEU A 21 50.19 -42.98 102.12
N LEU A 22 51.33 -43.68 102.05
CA LEU A 22 51.78 -44.35 100.85
C LEU A 22 50.82 -45.46 100.42
N LYS A 23 50.32 -46.29 101.36
CA LYS A 23 49.30 -47.31 101.10
C LYS A 23 48.00 -46.73 100.56
N ALA A 24 47.65 -45.49 100.95
CA ALA A 24 46.49 -44.77 100.44
C ALA A 24 46.73 -44.10 99.07
N GLY A 25 47.88 -44.34 98.42
CA GLY A 25 48.24 -43.73 97.13
C GLY A 25 48.62 -42.24 97.24
N GLN A 26 48.82 -41.72 98.46
CA GLN A 26 49.13 -40.32 98.69
C GLN A 26 50.62 -40.12 98.94
N ARG A 27 51.17 -39.02 98.42
CA ARG A 27 52.57 -38.65 98.69
C ARG A 27 52.75 -38.27 100.17
N PRO A 28 53.64 -38.95 100.92
CA PRO A 28 53.94 -38.63 102.31
C PRO A 28 54.81 -37.36 102.35
N THR A 29 54.15 -36.20 102.46
CA THR A 29 54.81 -34.90 102.66
C THR A 29 54.82 -34.52 104.14
N ILE A 30 55.73 -33.62 104.54
CA ILE A 30 55.86 -33.15 105.93
C ILE A 30 54.50 -32.65 106.47
N GLU A 31 53.76 -31.88 105.68
CA GLU A 31 52.45 -31.35 106.05
C GLU A 31 51.40 -32.46 106.26
N ARG A 32 51.37 -33.46 105.39
CA ARG A 32 50.40 -34.56 105.48
C ARG A 32 50.68 -35.51 106.63
N ILE A 33 51.95 -35.78 106.92
CA ILE A 33 52.33 -36.59 108.07
C ILE A 33 51.95 -35.89 109.37
N ARG A 34 52.15 -34.56 109.44
CA ARG A 34 51.70 -33.75 110.58
C ARG A 34 50.20 -33.77 110.74
N LEU A 35 49.45 -33.67 109.63
CA LEU A 35 48.00 -33.77 109.63
C LEU A 35 47.52 -35.15 110.10
N HIS A 36 48.21 -36.21 109.68
CA HIS A 36 47.89 -37.59 110.04
C HIS A 36 48.20 -37.92 111.52
N LEU A 37 49.30 -37.37 112.07
CA LEU A 37 49.67 -37.54 113.47
C LEU A 37 48.98 -36.54 114.42
N GLY A 38 48.43 -35.45 113.87
CA GLY A 38 47.80 -34.36 114.63
C GLY A 38 48.75 -33.55 115.52
N ARG A 39 50.07 -33.78 115.41
CA ARG A 39 51.12 -33.15 116.24
C ARG A 39 52.44 -33.09 115.47
N GLY A 40 53.37 -32.26 115.94
CA GLY A 40 54.75 -32.16 115.41
C GLY A 40 55.10 -30.84 114.76
N SER A 41 56.33 -30.39 114.99
CA SER A 41 56.94 -29.28 114.27
C SER A 41 57.51 -29.79 112.94
N PRO A 42 57.46 -29.01 111.84
CA PRO A 42 58.12 -29.35 110.57
C PRO A 42 59.59 -29.75 110.75
N ASN A 43 60.30 -29.09 111.67
CA ASN A 43 61.71 -29.34 111.94
C ASN A 43 61.97 -30.71 112.61
N THR A 44 60.96 -31.31 113.25
CA THR A 44 61.08 -32.63 113.88
C THR A 44 60.69 -33.75 112.92
N VAL A 45 59.74 -33.50 112.02
CA VAL A 45 59.28 -34.50 111.04
C VAL A 45 60.25 -34.63 109.87
N SER A 46 60.89 -33.54 109.43
CA SER A 46 61.79 -33.56 108.26
C SER A 46 62.88 -34.62 108.36
N PRO A 47 63.72 -34.67 109.43
CA PRO A 47 64.82 -35.63 109.48
C PRO A 47 64.35 -37.09 109.53
N HIS A 48 63.21 -37.36 110.16
CA HIS A 48 62.63 -38.70 110.24
C HIS A 48 61.98 -39.14 108.93
N LEU A 49 61.37 -38.21 108.19
CA LEU A 49 60.83 -38.46 106.85
C LEU A 49 61.95 -38.69 105.83
N ASP A 50 63.03 -37.93 105.90
CA ASP A 50 64.19 -38.11 105.03
C ASP A 50 64.85 -39.48 105.27
N ALA A 51 64.99 -39.88 106.54
CA ALA A 51 65.45 -41.22 106.91
C ALA A 51 64.49 -42.33 106.45
N TRP A 52 63.17 -42.06 106.45
CA TRP A 52 62.17 -42.99 105.94
C TRP A 52 62.31 -43.18 104.42
N PHE A 53 62.44 -42.10 103.65
CA PHE A 53 62.66 -42.17 102.20
C PHE A 53 63.97 -42.88 101.85
N ALA A 54 65.05 -42.63 102.60
CA ALA A 54 66.34 -43.30 102.41
C ALA A 54 66.25 -44.83 102.64
N ALA A 55 65.46 -45.26 103.63
CA ALA A 55 65.24 -46.69 103.92
C ALA A 55 64.17 -47.34 103.03
N LEU A 56 63.26 -46.57 102.43
CA LEU A 56 62.18 -47.05 101.59
C LEU A 56 62.69 -47.81 100.36
N GLY A 57 63.73 -47.31 99.71
CA GLY A 57 64.35 -47.96 98.55
C GLY A 57 64.82 -49.39 98.87
N GLY A 58 65.51 -49.57 100.01
CA GLY A 58 65.94 -50.89 100.47
C GLY A 58 64.78 -51.82 100.83
N ARG A 59 63.71 -51.29 101.46
CA ARG A 59 62.51 -52.08 101.82
C ARG A 59 61.71 -52.57 100.62
N ILE A 60 61.63 -51.78 99.55
CA ILE A 60 60.92 -52.16 98.31
C ILE A 60 61.75 -53.17 97.50
N GLN A 61 63.07 -53.03 97.53
CA GLN A 61 63.99 -53.87 96.76
C GLN A 61 64.30 -55.21 97.47
N ASP A 62 63.95 -55.35 98.75
CA ASP A 62 64.08 -56.59 99.52
C ASP A 62 63.12 -57.68 99.00
N PRO A 63 63.63 -58.77 98.38
CA PRO A 63 62.80 -59.87 97.89
C PRO A 63 62.03 -60.60 99.01
N GLN A 64 62.46 -60.47 100.27
CA GLN A 64 61.74 -61.05 101.41
C GLN A 64 60.51 -60.25 101.83
N ALA A 65 60.39 -58.96 101.48
CA ALA A 65 59.21 -58.16 101.83
C ALA A 65 57.92 -58.65 101.14
N PHE A 66 58.07 -59.40 100.04
CA PHE A 66 57.00 -60.04 99.29
C PHE A 66 57.04 -61.57 99.35
N ALA A 67 57.92 -62.13 100.20
CA ALA A 67 57.95 -63.56 100.45
C ALA A 67 56.67 -63.99 101.19
N PRO A 68 56.22 -65.24 101.00
CA PRO A 68 55.10 -65.80 101.76
C PRO A 68 55.38 -65.64 103.26
N ALA A 69 54.33 -65.43 104.07
CA ALA A 69 54.44 -65.25 105.51
C ALA A 69 55.34 -66.34 106.14
N PRO A 70 56.24 -65.99 107.09
CA PRO A 70 57.14 -66.95 107.70
C PRO A 70 56.32 -68.08 108.35
N GLY A 71 56.45 -69.30 107.82
CA GLY A 71 55.69 -70.48 108.25
C GLY A 71 54.74 -71.07 107.19
N CYS A 72 54.65 -70.49 105.99
CA CYS A 72 53.92 -71.13 104.89
C CYS A 72 54.71 -72.34 104.35
N PRO A 73 54.13 -73.54 104.29
CA PRO A 73 54.81 -74.70 103.69
C PRO A 73 55.15 -74.44 102.23
N GLU A 74 56.37 -74.78 101.81
CA GLU A 74 56.84 -74.62 100.42
C GLU A 74 55.84 -75.12 99.35
N PRO A 75 55.13 -76.26 99.55
CA PRO A 75 54.14 -76.74 98.59
C PRO A 75 52.99 -75.74 98.33
N VAL A 76 52.60 -74.94 99.33
CA VAL A 76 51.52 -73.95 99.20
C VAL A 76 51.98 -72.75 98.38
N THR A 77 53.23 -72.31 98.56
CA THR A 77 53.81 -71.21 97.79
C THR A 77 54.02 -71.58 96.33
N GLU A 78 54.51 -72.80 96.05
CA GLU A 78 54.64 -73.32 94.69
C GLU A 78 53.28 -73.45 94.01
N ALA A 79 52.26 -73.97 94.71
CA ALA A 79 50.90 -74.06 94.18
C ALA A 79 50.31 -72.67 93.87
N ALA A 80 50.56 -71.66 94.72
CA ALA A 80 50.10 -70.29 94.49
C ALA A 80 50.80 -69.64 93.28
N ARG A 81 52.11 -69.83 93.11
CA ARG A 81 52.85 -69.36 91.93
C ARG A 81 52.34 -70.03 90.66
N TYR A 82 52.15 -71.34 90.70
CA TYR A 82 51.58 -72.09 89.57
C TYR A 82 50.18 -71.60 89.19
N LEU A 83 49.30 -71.41 90.18
CA LEU A 83 47.95 -70.87 89.95
C LEU A 83 47.99 -69.45 89.37
N TRP A 84 48.91 -68.60 89.84
CA TRP A 84 49.09 -67.25 89.32
C TRP A 84 49.60 -67.24 87.88
N ASP A 85 50.60 -68.04 87.56
CA ASP A 85 51.13 -68.16 86.20
C ASP A 85 50.07 -68.74 85.25
N ALA A 86 49.32 -69.75 85.68
CA ALA A 86 48.19 -70.29 84.93
C ALA A 86 47.11 -69.23 84.69
N ALA A 87 46.74 -68.45 85.71
CA ALA A 87 45.78 -67.35 85.57
C ALA A 87 46.28 -66.28 84.60
N LEU A 88 47.57 -65.91 84.64
CA LEU A 88 48.17 -64.98 83.70
C LEU A 88 48.17 -65.50 82.26
N GLN A 89 48.47 -66.78 82.05
CA GLN A 89 48.41 -67.38 80.71
C GLN A 89 46.99 -67.38 80.15
N VAL A 90 45.99 -67.73 80.97
CA VAL A 90 44.57 -67.66 80.57
C VAL A 90 44.15 -66.21 80.30
N ALA A 91 44.58 -65.25 81.12
CA ALA A 91 44.29 -63.83 80.92
C ALA A 91 44.92 -63.30 79.62
N LYS A 92 46.17 -63.67 79.31
CA LYS A 92 46.84 -63.30 78.06
C LYS A 92 46.15 -63.90 76.85
N ALA A 93 45.88 -65.20 76.86
CA ALA A 93 45.17 -65.88 75.77
C ALA A 93 43.78 -65.29 75.52
N SER A 94 43.04 -64.95 76.59
CA SER A 94 41.72 -64.30 76.44
C SER A 94 41.82 -62.86 75.92
N ALA A 95 42.84 -62.09 76.33
CA ALA A 95 43.10 -60.75 75.81
C ALA A 95 43.51 -60.77 74.33
N GLU A 96 44.39 -61.69 73.93
CA GLU A 96 44.79 -61.89 72.53
C GLU A 96 43.59 -62.31 71.66
N ALA A 97 42.77 -63.25 72.13
CA ALA A 97 41.55 -63.64 71.44
C ALA A 97 40.57 -62.47 71.29
N ALA A 98 40.39 -61.66 72.34
CA ALA A 98 39.53 -60.47 72.29
C ALA A 98 40.08 -59.39 71.34
N LEU A 99 41.39 -59.25 71.24
CA LEU A 99 42.05 -58.32 70.32
C LEU A 99 41.85 -58.76 68.87
N VAL A 100 42.08 -60.04 68.56
CA VAL A 100 41.85 -60.61 67.22
C VAL A 100 40.39 -60.45 66.80
N GLN A 101 39.43 -60.73 67.69
CA GLN A 101 38.01 -60.51 67.44
C GLN A 101 37.67 -59.04 67.16
N ARG A 102 38.25 -58.10 67.91
CA ARG A 102 38.07 -56.66 67.67
C ARG A 102 38.67 -56.21 66.35
N GLU A 103 39.86 -56.69 65.99
CA GLU A 103 40.51 -56.36 64.73
C GLU A 103 39.72 -56.90 63.53
N ALA A 104 39.20 -58.13 63.64
CA ALA A 104 38.30 -58.70 62.63
C ALA A 104 37.02 -57.86 62.47
N ALA A 105 36.34 -57.53 63.57
CA ALA A 105 35.14 -56.70 63.53
C ALA A 105 35.40 -55.28 62.97
N LEU A 106 36.56 -54.68 63.30
CA LEU A 106 36.97 -53.39 62.74
C LEU A 106 37.29 -53.48 61.24
N ALA A 107 37.90 -54.58 60.80
CA ALA A 107 38.17 -54.81 59.38
C ALA A 107 36.87 -54.97 58.58
N GLU A 108 35.90 -55.74 59.10
CA GLU A 108 34.58 -55.89 58.50
C GLU A 108 33.82 -54.56 58.44
N ALA A 109 33.80 -53.78 59.54
CA ALA A 109 33.15 -52.48 59.58
C ALA A 109 33.78 -51.48 58.59
N ARG A 110 35.11 -51.50 58.43
CA ARG A 110 35.82 -50.68 57.43
C ARG A 110 35.47 -51.09 56.01
N ALA A 111 35.40 -52.39 55.74
CA ALA A 111 35.01 -52.91 54.43
C ALA A 111 33.58 -52.52 54.08
N ALA A 112 32.64 -52.65 55.02
CA ALA A 112 31.25 -52.22 54.83
C ALA A 112 31.13 -50.72 54.57
N LEU A 113 31.82 -49.88 55.36
CA LEU A 113 31.81 -48.43 55.16
C LEU A 113 32.40 -48.03 53.80
N GLU A 114 33.44 -48.71 53.34
CA GLU A 114 34.04 -48.45 52.03
C GLU A 114 33.09 -48.83 50.89
N GLN A 115 32.37 -49.96 51.02
CA GLN A 115 31.34 -50.35 50.05
C GLN A 115 30.19 -49.32 50.01
N GLU A 116 29.71 -48.85 51.16
CA GLU A 116 28.68 -47.80 51.23
C GLU A 116 29.16 -46.49 50.59
N ARG A 117 30.40 -46.08 50.85
CA ARG A 117 30.99 -44.88 50.23
C ARG A 117 31.07 -45.01 48.72
N GLN A 118 31.46 -46.18 48.22
CA GLN A 118 31.52 -46.44 46.78
C GLN A 118 30.13 -46.43 46.15
N ALA A 119 29.13 -47.04 46.79
CA ALA A 119 27.74 -47.02 46.33
C ALA A 119 27.20 -45.57 46.27
N LEU A 120 27.38 -44.79 47.33
CA LEU A 120 26.95 -43.39 47.37
C LEU A 120 27.70 -42.52 46.33
N ALA A 121 28.98 -42.79 46.09
CA ALA A 121 29.74 -42.10 45.05
C ALA A 121 29.19 -42.40 43.64
N GLN A 122 28.86 -43.67 43.36
CA GLN A 122 28.25 -44.07 42.09
C GLN A 122 26.87 -43.45 41.91
N GLU A 123 26.02 -43.46 42.94
CA GLU A 123 24.70 -42.80 42.89
C GLU A 123 24.83 -41.31 42.63
N ARG A 124 25.77 -40.63 43.30
CA ARG A 124 26.04 -39.20 43.06
C ARG A 124 26.48 -38.94 41.62
N GLN A 125 27.35 -39.77 41.06
CA GLN A 125 27.77 -39.64 39.66
C GLN A 125 26.60 -39.83 38.69
N VAL A 126 25.75 -40.83 38.92
CA VAL A 126 24.56 -41.06 38.09
C VAL A 126 23.58 -39.90 38.18
N MET A 127 23.33 -39.37 39.38
CA MET A 127 22.45 -38.22 39.56
C MET A 127 23.03 -36.96 38.92
N GLN A 128 24.34 -36.74 39.04
CA GLN A 128 25.01 -35.61 38.40
C GLN A 128 24.94 -35.70 36.87
N ALA A 129 25.21 -36.87 36.29
CA ALA A 129 25.06 -37.09 34.85
C ALA A 129 23.61 -36.89 34.36
N ARG A 130 22.61 -37.28 35.17
CA ARG A 130 21.20 -37.01 34.88
C ARG A 130 20.85 -35.52 34.93
N LEU A 131 21.38 -34.79 35.90
CA LEU A 131 21.20 -33.34 36.00
C LEU A 131 21.83 -32.62 34.81
N GLU A 132 23.08 -32.94 34.48
CA GLU A 132 23.77 -32.39 33.30
C GLU A 132 23.01 -32.73 31.99
N GLY A 133 22.51 -33.97 31.88
CA GLY A 133 21.65 -34.39 30.77
C GLY A 133 20.32 -33.62 30.70
N ALA A 134 19.70 -33.34 31.84
CA ALA A 134 18.47 -32.55 31.90
C ALA A 134 18.72 -31.07 31.57
N GLU A 135 19.81 -30.49 32.07
CA GLU A 135 20.20 -29.10 31.78
C GLU A 135 20.51 -28.90 30.30
N THR A 136 21.26 -29.83 29.69
CA THR A 136 21.53 -29.80 28.25
C THR A 136 20.24 -29.94 27.43
N ALA A 137 19.35 -30.87 27.78
CA ALA A 137 18.05 -31.00 27.12
C ALA A 137 17.18 -29.74 27.27
N MET A 138 17.16 -29.11 28.45
CA MET A 138 16.44 -27.85 28.67
C MET A 138 17.03 -26.69 27.86
N ALA A 139 18.36 -26.63 27.73
CA ALA A 139 19.02 -25.63 26.91
C ALA A 139 18.70 -25.82 25.41
N GLU A 140 18.69 -27.07 24.94
CA GLU A 140 18.28 -27.41 23.56
C GLU A 140 16.82 -27.07 23.28
N LEU A 141 15.91 -27.41 24.20
CA LEU A 141 14.49 -27.07 24.07
C LEU A 141 14.27 -25.55 24.07
N THR A 142 14.97 -24.81 24.92
CA THR A 142 14.92 -23.34 24.93
C THR A 142 15.39 -22.77 23.60
N ARG A 143 16.52 -23.24 23.06
CA ARG A 143 17.03 -22.82 21.74
C ARG A 143 16.04 -23.15 20.62
N ALA A 144 15.50 -24.37 20.61
CA ALA A 144 14.52 -24.79 19.61
C ALA A 144 13.24 -23.95 19.68
N ARG A 145 12.79 -23.58 20.88
CA ARG A 145 11.67 -22.66 21.09
C ARG A 145 12.00 -21.28 20.51
N ASP A 146 13.15 -20.72 20.85
CA ASP A 146 13.56 -19.38 20.40
C ASP A 146 13.65 -19.34 18.86
N ASP A 147 14.29 -20.34 18.24
CA ASP A 147 14.34 -20.49 16.77
C ASP A 147 12.95 -20.64 16.15
N ALA A 148 12.02 -21.35 16.81
CA ALA A 148 10.64 -21.48 16.34
C ALA A 148 9.89 -20.14 16.44
N THR A 149 10.07 -19.39 17.53
CA THR A 149 9.47 -18.06 17.70
C THR A 149 10.01 -17.06 16.67
N GLU A 150 11.32 -17.05 16.40
CA GLU A 150 11.89 -16.20 15.36
C GLU A 150 11.32 -16.54 13.97
N ARG A 151 11.20 -17.83 13.65
CA ARG A 151 10.59 -18.26 12.38
C ARG A 151 9.13 -17.85 12.29
N ALA A 152 8.36 -17.93 13.38
CA ALA A 152 6.98 -17.47 13.41
C ALA A 152 6.87 -15.96 13.16
N VAL A 153 7.68 -15.15 13.85
CA VAL A 153 7.72 -13.69 13.65
C VAL A 153 8.10 -13.33 12.21
N ARG A 154 9.09 -14.01 11.62
CA ARG A 154 9.48 -13.79 10.21
C ARG A 154 8.36 -14.19 9.24
N ALA A 155 7.65 -15.29 9.53
CA ALA A 155 6.53 -15.74 8.70
C ALA A 155 5.34 -14.77 8.79
N GLU A 156 5.02 -14.25 9.97
CA GLU A 156 3.98 -13.23 10.16
C GLU A 156 4.32 -11.92 9.43
N ALA A 157 5.58 -11.47 9.52
CA ALA A 157 6.05 -10.31 8.77
C ALA A 157 5.96 -10.51 7.25
N ALA A 158 6.30 -11.72 6.76
CA ALA A 158 6.16 -12.05 5.34
C ALA A 158 4.69 -12.13 4.89
N ALA A 159 3.81 -12.70 5.72
CA ALA A 159 2.38 -12.81 5.44
C ALA A 159 1.71 -11.43 5.38
N THR A 160 2.02 -10.55 6.34
CA THR A 160 1.52 -9.16 6.35
C THR A 160 2.03 -8.36 5.15
N ALA A 161 3.30 -8.50 4.77
CA ALA A 161 3.83 -7.87 3.57
C ALA A 161 3.14 -8.36 2.29
N LEU A 162 2.92 -9.67 2.16
CA LEU A 162 2.20 -10.26 1.02
C LEU A 162 0.74 -9.78 0.98
N GLN A 163 0.07 -9.68 2.13
CA GLN A 163 -1.28 -9.16 2.21
C GLN A 163 -1.37 -7.70 1.75
N GLN A 164 -0.44 -6.85 2.19
CA GLN A 164 -0.35 -5.46 1.74
C GLN A 164 -0.14 -5.39 0.22
N GLN A 165 0.78 -6.19 -0.33
CA GLN A 165 1.01 -6.26 -1.78
C GLN A 165 -0.26 -6.69 -2.53
N ALA A 166 -0.98 -7.69 -2.02
CA ALA A 166 -2.23 -8.16 -2.63
C ALA A 166 -3.33 -7.08 -2.58
N GLU A 167 -3.44 -6.33 -1.49
CA GLU A 167 -4.36 -5.20 -1.36
C GLU A 167 -4.01 -4.06 -2.33
N THR A 168 -2.73 -3.71 -2.45
CA THR A 168 -2.25 -2.73 -3.43
C THR A 168 -2.58 -3.16 -4.86
N MET A 169 -2.24 -4.39 -5.25
CA MET A 169 -2.54 -4.90 -6.59
C MET A 169 -4.04 -4.95 -6.88
N ARG A 170 -4.88 -5.28 -5.88
CA ARG A 170 -6.34 -5.24 -6.02
C ARG A 170 -6.84 -3.82 -6.23
N ALA A 171 -6.31 -2.85 -5.49
CA ALA A 171 -6.67 -1.44 -5.64
C ALA A 171 -6.25 -0.90 -7.01
N GLU A 172 -5.05 -1.21 -7.47
CA GLU A 172 -4.55 -0.85 -8.81
C GLU A 172 -5.41 -1.48 -9.92
N SER A 173 -5.74 -2.77 -9.79
CA SER A 173 -6.62 -3.46 -10.75
C SER A 173 -8.02 -2.84 -10.78
N ALA A 174 -8.59 -2.49 -9.62
CA ALA A 174 -9.90 -1.83 -9.57
C ALA A 174 -9.86 -0.44 -10.22
N ALA A 175 -8.81 0.35 -9.95
CA ALA A 175 -8.61 1.65 -10.57
C ALA A 175 -8.44 1.54 -12.09
N ALA A 176 -7.67 0.56 -12.57
CA ALA A 176 -7.47 0.30 -13.99
C ALA A 176 -8.79 -0.09 -14.69
N LEU A 177 -9.62 -0.92 -14.05
CA LEU A 177 -10.94 -1.29 -14.58
C LEU A 177 -11.87 -0.08 -14.68
N LEU A 178 -11.90 0.78 -13.66
CA LEU A 178 -12.68 2.02 -13.68
C LEU A 178 -12.21 2.96 -14.79
N ALA A 179 -10.89 3.15 -14.94
CA ALA A 179 -10.32 3.99 -15.98
C ALA A 179 -10.62 3.45 -17.39
N HIS A 180 -10.52 2.14 -17.58
CA HIS A 180 -10.88 1.48 -18.83
C HIS A 180 -12.36 1.66 -19.17
N ASN A 181 -13.26 1.45 -18.19
CA ASN A 181 -14.70 1.62 -18.39
C ASN A 181 -15.05 3.08 -18.72
N ALA A 182 -14.42 4.06 -18.05
CA ALA A 182 -14.59 5.47 -18.37
C ALA A 182 -14.13 5.78 -19.81
N MET A 183 -12.96 5.28 -20.21
CA MET A 183 -12.45 5.44 -21.58
C MET A 183 -13.39 4.83 -22.63
N GLN A 184 -13.99 3.66 -22.34
CA GLN A 184 -14.98 3.05 -23.22
C GLN A 184 -16.26 3.88 -23.32
N GLN A 185 -16.74 4.44 -22.21
CA GLN A 185 -17.91 5.32 -22.20
C GLN A 185 -17.64 6.61 -22.98
N ASP A 186 -16.49 7.23 -22.79
CA ASP A 186 -16.09 8.44 -23.52
C ASP A 186 -16.00 8.16 -25.03
N PHE A 187 -15.39 7.04 -25.42
CA PHE A 187 -15.30 6.64 -26.82
C PHE A 187 -16.70 6.38 -27.43
N ALA A 188 -17.58 5.69 -26.70
CA ALA A 188 -18.95 5.46 -27.14
C ALA A 188 -19.75 6.76 -27.28
N ALA A 189 -19.59 7.69 -26.33
CA ALA A 189 -20.23 9.01 -26.37
C ALA A 189 -19.73 9.84 -27.57
N GLN A 190 -18.41 9.87 -27.81
CA GLN A 190 -17.83 10.52 -28.99
C GLN A 190 -18.37 9.91 -30.28
N ARG A 191 -18.39 8.58 -30.39
CA ARG A 191 -18.94 7.85 -31.55
C ARG A 191 -20.38 8.27 -31.82
N ALA A 192 -21.22 8.28 -30.78
CA ALA A 192 -22.62 8.70 -30.89
C ALA A 192 -22.77 10.16 -31.34
N ALA A 193 -21.93 11.07 -30.82
CA ALA A 193 -21.93 12.47 -31.23
C ALA A 193 -21.55 12.64 -32.72
N TRP A 194 -20.52 11.93 -33.19
CA TRP A 194 -20.12 11.93 -34.60
C TRP A 194 -21.23 11.37 -35.51
N ASP A 195 -21.88 10.28 -35.10
CA ASP A 195 -22.97 9.70 -35.88
C ASP A 195 -24.19 10.65 -35.94
N GLN A 196 -24.52 11.34 -34.85
CA GLN A 196 -25.54 12.40 -34.84
C GLN A 196 -25.16 13.57 -35.75
N GLU A 197 -23.93 14.07 -35.68
CA GLU A 197 -23.48 15.16 -36.55
C GLU A 197 -23.58 14.77 -38.02
N ARG A 198 -23.11 13.58 -38.39
CA ARG A 198 -23.22 13.03 -39.75
C ARG A 198 -24.67 12.94 -40.21
N GLU A 199 -25.57 12.46 -39.36
CA GLU A 199 -27.00 12.38 -39.67
C GLU A 199 -27.58 13.78 -39.90
N THR A 200 -27.29 14.76 -39.03
CA THR A 200 -27.79 16.14 -39.20
C THR A 200 -27.25 16.81 -40.46
N VAL A 201 -25.99 16.60 -40.81
CA VAL A 201 -25.38 17.11 -42.05
C VAL A 201 -26.04 16.46 -43.27
N THR A 202 -26.26 15.14 -43.23
CA THR A 202 -26.93 14.39 -44.30
C THR A 202 -28.36 14.85 -44.49
N GLN A 203 -29.12 15.04 -43.40
CA GLN A 203 -30.49 15.57 -43.44
C GLN A 203 -30.55 16.99 -43.99
N ARG A 204 -29.62 17.87 -43.59
CA ARG A 204 -29.51 19.24 -44.12
C ARG A 204 -29.20 19.24 -45.62
N ALA A 205 -28.25 18.40 -46.06
CA ALA A 205 -27.93 18.24 -47.48
C ALA A 205 -29.14 17.76 -48.28
N ALA A 206 -29.81 16.70 -47.82
CA ALA A 206 -31.01 16.16 -48.48
C ALA A 206 -32.19 17.17 -48.47
N ALA A 207 -32.33 17.99 -47.44
CA ALA A 207 -33.33 19.07 -47.41
C ALA A 207 -32.99 20.19 -48.41
N ASN A 208 -31.72 20.59 -48.49
CA ASN A 208 -31.25 21.58 -49.47
C ASN A 208 -31.42 21.07 -50.90
N GLU A 209 -31.05 19.82 -51.18
CA GLU A 209 -31.23 19.16 -52.48
C GLU A 209 -32.71 19.16 -52.90
N ARG A 210 -33.62 18.79 -51.99
CA ARG A 210 -35.07 18.86 -52.24
C ARG A 210 -35.54 20.28 -52.54
N ARG A 211 -35.06 21.27 -51.78
CA ARG A 211 -35.41 22.69 -52.02
C ARG A 211 -34.94 23.16 -53.38
N MET A 212 -33.70 22.87 -53.75
CA MET A 212 -33.12 23.24 -55.04
C MET A 212 -33.84 22.53 -56.20
N ALA A 213 -34.24 21.26 -56.03
CA ALA A 213 -35.05 20.54 -57.02
C ALA A 213 -36.41 21.23 -57.26
N LEU A 214 -37.10 21.64 -56.19
CA LEU A 214 -38.35 22.39 -56.28
C LEU A 214 -38.17 23.76 -56.93
N GLU A 215 -37.10 24.50 -56.59
CA GLU A 215 -36.78 25.78 -57.22
C GLU A 215 -36.46 25.63 -58.71
N LEU A 216 -35.74 24.58 -59.11
CA LEU A 216 -35.46 24.26 -60.51
C LEU A 216 -36.74 23.90 -61.28
N ASP A 217 -37.63 23.10 -60.69
CA ASP A 217 -38.90 22.75 -61.33
C ASP A 217 -39.83 23.96 -61.45
N ALA A 218 -39.88 24.83 -60.42
CA ALA A 218 -40.59 26.11 -60.50
C ALA A 218 -39.99 27.02 -61.59
N ALA A 219 -38.67 27.11 -61.68
CA ALA A 219 -37.99 27.87 -62.73
C ALA A 219 -38.25 27.30 -64.14
N ARG A 220 -38.31 25.97 -64.28
CA ARG A 220 -38.68 25.29 -65.54
C ARG A 220 -40.12 25.58 -65.93
N VAL A 221 -41.06 25.54 -64.99
CA VAL A 221 -42.47 25.90 -65.25
C VAL A 221 -42.58 27.36 -65.64
N ALA A 222 -41.99 28.27 -64.88
CA ALA A 222 -41.98 29.70 -65.18
C ALA A 222 -41.32 30.00 -66.55
N ALA A 223 -40.23 29.31 -66.90
CA ALA A 223 -39.59 29.44 -68.21
C ALA A 223 -40.49 28.94 -69.35
N ARG A 224 -41.20 27.80 -69.17
CA ARG A 224 -42.17 27.29 -70.14
C ARG A 224 -43.37 28.23 -70.32
N GLU A 225 -43.90 28.78 -69.22
CA GLU A 225 -44.98 29.76 -69.26
C GLU A 225 -44.53 31.06 -69.91
N GLY A 226 -43.34 31.56 -69.58
CA GLY A 226 -42.71 32.70 -70.22
C GLY A 226 -42.51 32.50 -71.73
N GLN A 227 -42.05 31.31 -72.15
CA GLN A 227 -41.94 30.96 -73.58
C GLN A 227 -43.31 30.97 -74.27
N LYS A 228 -44.35 30.40 -73.65
CA LYS A 228 -45.72 30.44 -74.20
C LYS A 228 -46.25 31.87 -74.35
N LEU A 229 -46.00 32.74 -73.37
CA LEU A 229 -46.38 34.15 -73.44
C LEU A 229 -45.64 34.86 -74.57
N LEU A 230 -44.32 34.67 -74.70
CA LEU A 230 -43.54 35.23 -75.79
C LEU A 230 -44.01 34.74 -77.17
N GLU A 231 -44.37 33.46 -77.30
CA GLU A 231 -44.95 32.92 -78.54
C GLU A 231 -46.33 33.53 -78.85
N ALA A 232 -47.17 33.72 -77.83
CA ALA A 232 -48.47 34.38 -77.98
C ALA A 232 -48.31 35.85 -78.39
N GLU A 233 -47.39 36.59 -77.77
CA GLU A 233 -47.05 37.96 -78.15
C GLU A 233 -46.49 38.03 -79.57
N ARG A 234 -45.62 37.09 -79.97
CA ARG A 234 -45.11 36.98 -81.34
C ARG A 234 -46.23 36.72 -82.33
N LYS A 235 -47.14 35.78 -82.05
CA LYS A 235 -48.31 35.51 -82.89
C LYS A 235 -49.20 36.74 -83.02
N ALA A 236 -49.52 37.40 -81.90
CA ALA A 236 -50.31 38.63 -81.91
C ALA A 236 -49.62 39.77 -82.67
N ALA A 237 -48.30 39.90 -82.57
CA ALA A 237 -47.53 40.88 -83.34
C ALA A 237 -47.56 40.56 -84.83
N VAL A 238 -47.37 39.28 -85.21
CA VAL A 238 -47.52 38.82 -86.61
C VAL A 238 -48.92 39.12 -87.11
N GLU A 239 -49.98 38.80 -86.35
CA GLU A 239 -51.36 39.12 -86.71
C GLU A 239 -51.63 40.62 -86.87
N ARG A 240 -51.03 41.47 -86.02
CA ARG A 240 -51.12 42.93 -86.18
C ARG A 240 -50.42 43.38 -87.45
N LEU A 241 -49.24 42.83 -87.75
CA LEU A 241 -48.50 43.13 -88.98
C LEU A 241 -49.25 42.64 -90.23
N THR A 242 -49.87 41.46 -90.20
CA THR A 242 -50.69 40.96 -91.32
C THR A 242 -51.93 41.81 -91.52
N ARG A 243 -52.66 42.17 -90.46
CA ARG A 243 -53.81 43.11 -90.55
C ARG A 243 -53.38 44.47 -91.08
N ALA A 244 -52.23 44.99 -90.64
CA ALA A 244 -51.69 46.25 -91.15
C ALA A 244 -51.30 46.12 -92.65
N ALA A 245 -50.71 45.00 -93.06
CA ALA A 245 -50.38 44.73 -94.45
C ALA A 245 -51.64 44.57 -95.33
N GLU A 246 -52.67 43.89 -94.84
CA GLU A 246 -53.98 43.78 -95.51
C GLU A 246 -54.66 45.15 -95.64
N ALA A 247 -54.63 45.98 -94.59
CA ALA A 247 -55.16 47.34 -94.63
C ALA A 247 -54.37 48.21 -95.63
N ALA A 248 -53.04 48.12 -95.65
CA ALA A 248 -52.20 48.80 -96.61
C ALA A 248 -52.45 48.32 -98.05
N SER A 249 -52.68 47.01 -98.26
CA SER A 249 -53.05 46.44 -99.55
C SER A 249 -54.43 46.94 -100.02
N ARG A 250 -55.42 47.01 -99.13
CA ARG A 250 -56.74 47.61 -99.42
C ARG A 250 -56.58 49.08 -99.82
N GLN A 251 -55.84 49.86 -99.04
CA GLN A 251 -55.55 51.25 -99.37
C GLN A 251 -54.80 51.38 -100.71
N GLY A 252 -53.84 50.50 -100.99
CA GLY A 252 -53.15 50.44 -102.29
C GLY A 252 -54.11 50.12 -103.45
N SER A 253 -55.06 49.21 -103.25
CA SER A 253 -56.08 48.87 -104.24
C SER A 253 -57.09 50.00 -104.46
N GLU A 254 -57.45 50.74 -103.39
CA GLU A 254 -58.28 51.94 -103.49
C GLU A 254 -57.53 53.07 -104.20
N MET A 255 -56.25 53.30 -103.88
CA MET A 255 -55.40 54.24 -104.62
C MET A 255 -55.28 53.88 -106.09
N THR A 256 -55.16 52.59 -106.41
CA THR A 256 -55.12 52.13 -107.80
C THR A 256 -56.45 52.38 -108.51
N ARG A 257 -57.59 52.13 -107.85
CA ARG A 257 -58.93 52.46 -108.37
C ARG A 257 -59.12 53.97 -108.57
N LEU A 258 -58.69 54.78 -107.62
CA LEU A 258 -58.74 56.24 -107.72
C LEU A 258 -57.82 56.75 -108.84
N GLY A 259 -56.63 56.16 -108.99
CA GLY A 259 -55.71 56.43 -110.10
C GLY A 259 -56.32 56.07 -111.46
N GLN A 260 -56.99 54.92 -111.56
CA GLN A 260 -57.74 54.53 -112.77
C GLN A 260 -58.91 55.48 -113.05
N ALA A 261 -59.64 55.91 -112.02
CA ALA A 261 -60.73 56.88 -112.16
C ALA A 261 -60.20 58.26 -112.61
N LEU A 262 -59.06 58.69 -112.09
CA LEU A 262 -58.37 59.90 -112.54
C LEU A 262 -57.92 59.77 -114.00
N ALA A 263 -57.33 58.65 -114.41
CA ALA A 263 -56.94 58.44 -115.82
C ALA A 263 -58.15 58.48 -116.77
N VAL A 264 -59.30 57.93 -116.38
CA VAL A 264 -60.56 58.03 -117.14
C VAL A 264 -61.08 59.48 -117.19
N LEU A 265 -60.91 60.24 -116.11
CA LEU A 265 -61.28 61.65 -116.07
C LEU A 265 -60.34 62.51 -116.93
N GLU A 266 -59.03 62.27 -116.88
CA GLU A 266 -58.05 62.92 -117.76
C GLU A 266 -58.36 62.64 -119.23
N GLU A 267 -58.69 61.40 -119.59
CA GLU A 267 -59.10 61.05 -120.95
C GLU A 267 -60.41 61.76 -121.36
N ARG A 268 -61.39 61.86 -120.45
CA ARG A 268 -62.63 62.63 -120.69
C ARG A 268 -62.39 64.13 -120.83
N VAL A 269 -61.43 64.69 -120.08
CA VAL A 269 -61.02 66.09 -120.23
C VAL A 269 -60.35 66.29 -121.59
N ARG A 270 -59.46 65.39 -121.99
CA ARG A 270 -58.78 65.41 -123.30
C ARG A 270 -59.77 65.33 -124.46
N GLN A 271 -60.79 64.47 -124.35
CA GLN A 271 -61.90 64.38 -125.31
C GLN A 271 -62.77 65.66 -125.35
N ARG A 272 -62.95 66.33 -124.22
CA ARG A 272 -63.65 67.63 -124.18
C ARG A 272 -62.81 68.76 -124.79
N GLU A 273 -61.50 68.75 -124.57
CA GLU A 273 -60.60 69.71 -125.19
C GLU A 273 -60.55 69.55 -126.72
N SER A 274 -60.56 68.30 -127.24
CA SER A 274 -60.63 68.06 -128.68
C SER A 274 -61.97 68.51 -129.29
N LEU A 275 -63.10 68.27 -128.60
CA LEU A 275 -64.41 68.76 -129.03
C LEU A 275 -64.49 70.31 -129.04
N LEU A 276 -63.88 70.98 -128.05
CA LEU A 276 -63.80 72.45 -128.03
C LEU A 276 -62.91 73.01 -129.15
N ALA A 277 -61.86 72.29 -129.54
CA ALA A 277 -61.06 72.65 -130.71
C ALA A 277 -61.86 72.51 -132.02
N GLU A 278 -62.70 71.48 -132.14
CA GLU A 278 -63.59 71.29 -133.29
C GLU A 278 -64.68 72.37 -133.37
N TYR A 279 -65.28 72.78 -132.25
CA TYR A 279 -66.25 73.88 -132.21
C TYR A 279 -65.65 75.25 -132.55
N ARG A 280 -64.38 75.52 -132.17
CA ARG A 280 -63.67 76.74 -132.60
C ARG A 280 -63.47 76.77 -134.11
N ASN A 281 -63.08 75.65 -134.71
CA ASN A 281 -62.88 75.57 -136.16
C ASN A 281 -64.19 75.72 -136.97
N GLN A 282 -65.35 75.41 -136.37
CA GLN A 282 -66.66 75.58 -137.01
C GLN A 282 -67.23 77.01 -136.88
N ALA A 283 -66.81 77.77 -135.87
CA ALA A 283 -67.24 79.16 -135.67
C ALA A 283 -66.55 80.17 -136.60
N ASP A 284 -65.34 79.86 -137.07
CA ASP A 284 -64.58 80.73 -137.98
C ASP A 284 -65.09 80.69 -139.45
N ALA A 285 -66.00 79.77 -139.81
CA ALA A 285 -66.47 79.56 -141.18
C ALA A 285 -67.76 80.33 -141.59
N ALA A 286 -68.42 81.06 -140.67
CA ALA A 286 -69.74 81.67 -140.93
C ALA A 286 -69.75 83.22 -141.02
N THR A 287 -68.59 83.86 -141.23
CA THR A 287 -68.49 85.33 -141.18
C THR A 287 -67.82 85.95 -142.44
N THR A 288 -68.49 85.93 -143.60
CA THR A 288 -68.14 86.78 -144.76
C THR A 288 -69.37 87.20 -145.61
N ALA A 289 -70.01 88.34 -145.27
CA ALA A 289 -70.64 89.31 -146.21
C ALA A 289 -71.27 90.53 -145.49
N THR A 290 -70.46 91.43 -144.91
CA THR A 290 -70.66 92.90 -144.98
C THR A 290 -69.39 93.61 -144.47
N ALA A 291 -69.04 94.72 -145.12
CA ALA A 291 -67.74 95.38 -145.06
C ALA A 291 -67.74 96.68 -144.23
N GLY A 292 -66.55 97.11 -143.76
CA GLY A 292 -66.23 98.52 -143.50
C GLY A 292 -65.73 98.86 -142.07
N PRO A 293 -64.92 99.92 -141.87
CA PRO A 293 -63.62 99.81 -141.19
C PRO A 293 -63.45 100.67 -139.91
N GLY A 294 -62.37 100.45 -139.14
CA GLY A 294 -61.86 101.44 -138.18
C GLY A 294 -60.98 100.89 -137.05
N SER A 295 -59.71 101.28 -137.06
CA SER A 295 -58.69 101.24 -135.97
C SER A 295 -59.19 101.95 -134.66
N PRO A 296 -58.44 102.08 -133.53
CA PRO A 296 -57.06 101.67 -133.20
C PRO A 296 -56.84 101.16 -131.72
N ALA A 297 -55.58 100.82 -131.37
CA ALA A 297 -54.90 101.10 -130.07
C ALA A 297 -55.41 100.38 -128.77
N VAL A 298 -54.70 100.12 -127.66
CA VAL A 298 -53.31 100.19 -127.15
C VAL A 298 -53.37 99.75 -125.64
N ARG A 299 -52.26 99.16 -125.12
CA ARG A 299 -51.76 99.16 -123.70
C ARG A 299 -52.43 98.31 -122.58
N ARG A 300 -51.62 97.48 -121.88
CA ARG A 300 -50.99 97.64 -120.51
C ARG A 300 -51.98 97.36 -119.36
N THR A 301 -51.67 96.77 -118.19
CA THR A 301 -50.44 96.67 -117.36
C THR A 301 -50.69 95.69 -116.18
N ARG A 302 -49.67 94.91 -115.80
CA ARG A 302 -49.05 94.64 -114.45
C ARG A 302 -49.67 95.26 -113.15
N PRO A 303 -49.19 94.98 -111.91
CA PRO A 303 -48.37 93.87 -111.32
C PRO A 303 -48.67 93.50 -109.81
N ALA A 304 -47.78 92.66 -109.22
CA ALA A 304 -47.22 92.69 -107.82
C ALA A 304 -48.08 92.15 -106.65
N ARG A 305 -47.58 91.69 -105.48
CA ARG A 305 -46.29 91.21 -104.88
C ARG A 305 -46.60 90.95 -103.37
N ALA A 306 -45.78 90.14 -102.66
CA ALA A 306 -45.57 90.09 -101.18
C ALA A 306 -46.72 89.44 -100.32
N ALA A 307 -46.55 88.90 -99.11
CA ALA A 307 -45.44 88.61 -98.18
C ALA A 307 -45.96 87.72 -97.01
N LEU A 308 -45.01 87.25 -96.19
CA LEU A 308 -45.05 86.65 -94.83
C LEU A 308 -46.16 87.09 -93.84
N ALA A 309 -46.56 86.17 -92.95
CA ALA A 309 -46.73 86.30 -91.47
C ALA A 309 -47.56 85.10 -90.94
N ALA A 310 -47.07 84.23 -90.04
CA ALA A 310 -46.95 84.38 -88.59
C ALA A 310 -48.30 84.61 -87.85
N GLY A 311 -48.75 83.59 -87.11
CA GLY A 311 -49.91 83.64 -86.22
C GLY A 311 -49.88 82.52 -85.17
N LYS A 312 -49.20 82.79 -84.05
CA LYS A 312 -49.28 82.06 -82.77
C LYS A 312 -50.54 82.50 -81.99
N GLY A 313 -51.15 81.57 -81.26
CA GLY A 313 -52.04 81.79 -80.11
C GLY A 313 -52.59 80.43 -79.65
N SER A 314 -52.12 79.75 -78.60
CA SER A 314 -51.98 80.08 -77.17
C SER A 314 -53.29 80.44 -76.46
N ARG A 315 -53.84 79.46 -75.71
CA ARG A 315 -54.39 79.51 -74.32
C ARG A 315 -54.79 78.05 -74.00
N ARG A 316 -54.19 77.29 -73.07
CA ARG A 316 -53.83 77.48 -71.66
C ARG A 316 -55.06 77.49 -70.72
N ARG A 317 -54.95 76.67 -69.66
CA ARG A 317 -55.80 76.45 -68.45
C ARG A 317 -56.82 75.32 -68.59
N THR A 318 -57.03 74.40 -67.64
CA THR A 318 -56.61 74.21 -66.22
C THR A 318 -57.06 72.79 -65.85
N ARG A 319 -56.25 71.97 -65.17
CA ARG A 319 -56.24 71.76 -63.70
C ARG A 319 -57.59 71.25 -63.15
N GLY A 320 -57.60 70.04 -62.61
CA GLY A 320 -58.68 69.56 -61.75
C GLY A 320 -58.65 68.06 -61.50
N VAL A 321 -57.90 67.68 -60.45
CA VAL A 321 -58.06 66.49 -59.56
C VAL A 321 -58.00 65.10 -60.19
#